data_AF-A0A1Z9YE99-F1
#
_entry.id   AF-A0A1Z9YE99-F1
#
_cell.length_a   1.000
_cell.length_b   1.000
_cell.length_c   1.000
_cell.angle_alpha   90.00
_cell.angle_beta   90.00
_cell.angle_gamma   90.00
#
_symmetry.space_group_name_H-M   'P 1'
#
loop_
_entity.id
_entity.type
_entity.pdbx_description
1 polymer ?
#
loop_
_entity_poly.entity_id
_entity_poly.type
_entity_poly.pdbx_seq_one_letter_code
_entity_poly.pdbx_strand_id
1 'polypeptide(L)'
;MTTIRLSVPDTAERDEIIQIRAMIQHDMESGFRVGARGEFLPRDIITRFECFYNGDQVFAADFHPGVAANPFLEFHVRATDSGSFEFVWTDQHGEVWTDTASIQVS
;
A
#
# COMPACT_ATOMS: atom_id res chain seq x y z
N MET A 1 -9.74 13.88 -2.70
CA MET A 1 -9.67 12.76 -1.73
C MET A 1 -9.08 11.59 -2.50
N THR A 2 -7.92 11.09 -2.09
CA THR A 2 -7.22 9.98 -2.74
C THR A 2 -8.03 8.70 -2.57
N THR A 3 -8.17 7.91 -3.64
CA THR A 3 -8.93 6.65 -3.60
C THR A 3 -8.00 5.50 -3.17
N ILE A 4 -8.41 4.74 -2.15
CA ILE A 4 -7.75 3.49 -1.74
C ILE A 4 -8.69 2.31 -2.07
N ARG A 5 -8.11 1.18 -2.49
CA ARG A 5 -8.81 -0.07 -2.71
C ARG A 5 -8.06 -1.21 -2.03
N LEU A 6 -8.72 -1.87 -1.10
CA LEU A 6 -8.23 -3.03 -0.39
C LEU A 6 -9.01 -4.28 -0.80
N SER A 7 -8.32 -5.41 -0.90
CA SER A 7 -8.93 -6.73 -0.98
C SER A 7 -8.26 -7.61 0.06
N VAL A 8 -9.00 -7.88 1.12
CA VAL A 8 -8.67 -8.78 2.22
C VAL A 8 -9.83 -9.76 2.34
N PRO A 9 -9.58 -11.08 2.46
CA PRO A 9 -10.67 -12.02 2.75
C PRO A 9 -11.36 -11.68 4.06
N ASP A 10 -12.69 -11.69 4.06
CA ASP A 10 -13.49 -11.43 5.28
C ASP A 10 -13.29 -12.54 6.34
N THR A 11 -12.94 -13.75 5.89
CA THR A 11 -12.76 -14.95 6.72
C THR A 11 -11.54 -15.77 6.28
N ALA A 12 -10.90 -16.48 7.23
CA ALA A 12 -9.85 -17.46 6.96
C ALA A 12 -9.81 -18.56 8.05
N GLU A 13 -9.26 -19.73 7.73
CA GLU A 13 -8.91 -20.73 8.73
C GLU A 13 -7.66 -20.30 9.52
N ARG A 14 -7.55 -20.71 10.78
CA ARG A 14 -6.33 -20.49 11.55
C ARG A 14 -5.11 -21.07 10.81
N ASP A 15 -4.08 -20.24 10.71
CA ASP A 15 -2.80 -20.50 10.04
C ASP A 15 -2.88 -20.58 8.49
N GLU A 16 -4.02 -20.25 7.89
CA GLU A 16 -4.17 -20.13 6.44
C GLU A 16 -3.27 -19.01 5.88
N ILE A 17 -2.69 -19.25 4.70
CA ILE A 17 -1.97 -18.22 3.95
C ILE A 17 -2.96 -17.50 3.04
N ILE A 18 -3.31 -16.28 3.41
CA ILE A 18 -4.23 -15.42 2.67
C ILE A 18 -3.48 -14.47 1.75
N GLN A 19 -4.12 -14.13 0.63
CA GLN A 19 -3.64 -13.10 -0.28
C GLN A 19 -4.24 -11.75 0.07
N ILE A 20 -3.39 -10.73 0.14
CA ILE A 20 -3.76 -9.35 0.39
C ILE A 20 -3.43 -8.53 -0.86
N ARG A 21 -4.37 -7.69 -1.31
CA ARG A 21 -4.13 -6.72 -2.37
C ARG A 21 -4.44 -5.32 -1.88
N ALA A 22 -3.55 -4.38 -2.13
CA ALA A 22 -3.70 -2.99 -1.74
C ALA A 22 -3.31 -2.07 -2.91
N MET A 23 -4.16 -1.07 -3.19
CA MET A 23 -3.92 -0.06 -4.22
C MET A 23 -4.31 1.32 -3.72
N ILE A 24 -3.51 2.31 -4.09
CA ILE A 24 -3.77 3.73 -3.83
C ILE A 24 -3.65 4.52 -5.13
N GLN A 25 -4.59 5.44 -5.36
CA GLN A 25 -4.55 6.34 -6.51
C GLN A 25 -3.45 7.40 -6.31
N HIS A 26 -2.39 7.35 -7.13
CA HIS A 26 -1.28 8.31 -7.05
C HIS A 26 -0.55 8.38 -8.39
N ASP A 27 -0.14 9.57 -8.83
CA ASP A 27 0.46 9.77 -10.15
C ASP A 27 1.87 9.17 -10.26
N MET A 28 2.60 9.07 -9.15
CA MET A 28 3.97 8.54 -9.06
C MET A 28 4.89 9.20 -10.09
N GLU A 29 4.95 10.53 -10.09
CA GLU A 29 5.85 11.28 -10.98
C GLU A 29 7.31 10.90 -10.66
N SER A 30 7.90 10.12 -11.57
CA SER A 30 9.26 9.59 -11.43
C SER A 30 10.35 10.66 -11.32
N GLY A 31 10.08 11.85 -11.88
CA GLY A 31 11.06 12.91 -12.05
C GLY A 31 11.87 12.81 -13.35
N PHE A 32 11.63 11.76 -14.16
CA PHE A 32 12.30 11.58 -15.45
C PHE A 32 11.51 12.15 -16.64
N ARG A 33 10.24 12.51 -16.43
CA ARG A 33 9.40 13.07 -17.49
C ARG A 33 9.81 14.49 -17.81
N VAL A 34 9.93 14.78 -19.11
CA VAL A 34 10.23 16.13 -19.62
C VAL A 34 8.92 16.88 -19.87
N GLY A 35 8.83 18.07 -19.31
CA GLY A 35 7.72 19.00 -19.47
C GLY A 35 7.71 19.69 -20.84
N ALA A 36 6.63 20.44 -21.09
CA ALA A 36 6.43 21.11 -22.37
C ALA A 36 7.47 22.20 -22.68
N ARG A 37 8.22 22.68 -21.67
CA ARG A 37 9.26 23.70 -21.83
C ARG A 37 10.66 23.11 -21.75
N GLY A 38 10.80 21.78 -21.81
CA GLY A 38 12.08 21.06 -21.79
C GLY A 38 12.69 20.85 -20.39
N GLU A 39 11.95 21.20 -19.34
CA GLU A 39 12.32 20.98 -17.94
C GLU A 39 12.02 19.55 -17.50
N PHE A 40 12.79 19.00 -16.56
CA PHE A 40 12.38 17.79 -15.86
C PHE A 40 11.29 18.14 -14.85
N LEU A 41 10.23 17.34 -14.82
CA LEU A 41 9.21 17.49 -13.79
C LEU A 41 9.78 17.03 -12.45
N PRO A 42 9.49 17.73 -11.34
CA PRO A 42 9.95 17.29 -10.03
C PRO A 42 9.39 15.91 -9.70
N ARG A 43 10.22 15.05 -9.12
CA ARG A 43 9.78 13.76 -8.58
C ARG A 43 8.68 14.01 -7.56
N ASP A 44 7.63 13.20 -7.60
CA ASP A 44 6.56 13.14 -6.61
C ASP A 44 6.02 11.71 -6.50
N ILE A 45 6.46 11.00 -5.47
CA ILE A 45 6.15 9.57 -5.28
C ILE A 45 5.77 9.29 -3.83
N ILE A 46 4.92 8.28 -3.67
CA ILE A 46 4.85 7.51 -2.42
C ILE A 46 6.20 6.82 -2.23
N THR A 47 6.75 6.89 -1.02
CA THR A 47 8.08 6.35 -0.70
C THR A 47 8.05 5.12 0.19
N ARG A 48 6.97 4.94 0.96
CA ARG A 48 6.85 3.83 1.92
C ARG A 48 5.43 3.29 1.94
N PHE A 49 5.32 1.96 1.99
CA PHE A 49 4.08 1.26 2.30
C PHE A 49 4.28 0.29 3.47
N GLU A 50 3.37 0.33 4.43
CA GLU A 50 3.37 -0.52 5.61
C GLU A 50 2.01 -1.18 5.79
N CYS A 51 2.01 -2.46 6.17
CA CYS A 51 0.82 -3.19 6.54
C CYS A 51 1.04 -3.80 7.93
N PHE A 52 0.13 -3.47 8.84
CA PHE A 52 0.09 -4.00 10.20
C PHE A 52 -1.11 -4.92 10.36
N TYR A 53 -0.94 -5.99 11.12
CA TYR A 53 -1.99 -6.93 11.49
C TYR A 53 -2.04 -7.01 13.00
N ASN A 54 -3.14 -6.56 13.60
CA ASN A 54 -3.29 -6.46 15.06
C ASN A 54 -2.15 -5.70 15.76
N GLY A 55 -1.56 -4.72 15.07
CA GLY A 55 -0.45 -3.89 15.57
C GLY A 55 0.95 -4.40 15.19
N ASP A 56 1.08 -5.64 14.72
CA ASP A 56 2.36 -6.19 14.28
C ASP A 56 2.59 -5.91 12.79
N GLN A 57 3.77 -5.38 12.43
CA GLN A 57 4.10 -5.12 11.03
C GLN A 57 4.31 -6.46 10.28
N VAL A 58 3.40 -6.78 9.36
CA VAL A 58 3.45 -8.01 8.57
C VAL A 58 4.05 -7.83 7.19
N PHE A 59 4.02 -6.61 6.65
CA PHE A 59 4.63 -6.29 5.36
C PHE A 59 5.10 -4.85 5.31
N ALA A 60 6.20 -4.64 4.57
CA ALA A 60 6.83 -3.36 4.35
C ALA A 60 7.46 -3.32 2.95
N ALA A 61 7.26 -2.22 2.23
CA ALA A 61 7.99 -1.93 1.01
C ALA A 61 8.46 -0.47 0.99
N ASP A 62 9.65 -0.26 0.43
CA ASP A 62 10.17 1.05 0.03
C ASP A 62 9.93 1.22 -1.48
N PHE A 63 9.34 2.35 -1.84
CA PHE A 63 9.02 2.68 -3.22
C PHE A 63 10.06 3.63 -3.81
N HIS A 64 10.36 3.39 -5.08
CA HIS A 64 11.31 4.16 -5.86
C HIS A 64 10.65 4.58 -7.19
N PRO A 65 11.25 5.52 -7.95
CA PRO A 65 10.68 6.05 -9.20
C PRO A 65 10.30 5.02 -10.29
N GLY A 66 10.71 3.76 -10.14
CA GLY A 66 10.31 2.67 -11.05
C GLY A 66 8.94 2.06 -10.76
N VAL A 67 8.29 2.42 -9.64
CA VAL A 67 6.93 1.97 -9.32
C VAL A 67 5.93 2.75 -10.17
N ALA A 68 5.01 2.01 -10.82
CA ALA A 68 4.01 2.60 -11.70
C ALA A 68 2.99 3.48 -10.95
N ALA A 69 2.36 4.39 -11.69
CA ALA A 69 1.19 5.13 -11.23
C ALA A 69 0.09 4.18 -10.72
N ASN A 70 -0.64 4.64 -9.70
CA ASN A 70 -1.57 3.86 -8.90
C ASN A 70 -0.91 2.59 -8.31
N PRO A 71 0.08 2.75 -7.39
CA PRO A 71 0.82 1.62 -6.85
C PRO A 71 -0.10 0.51 -6.37
N PHE A 72 0.13 -0.69 -6.89
CA PHE A 72 -0.58 -1.92 -6.54
C PHE A 72 0.41 -2.91 -5.94
N LEU A 73 0.07 -3.44 -4.77
CA LEU A 73 0.83 -4.48 -4.10
C LEU A 73 -0.04 -5.71 -3.89
N GLU A 74 0.54 -6.87 -4.15
CA GLU A 74 -0.02 -8.18 -3.82
C GLU A 74 1.01 -8.95 -3.00
N PHE A 75 0.61 -9.41 -1.83
CA PHE A 75 1.47 -10.16 -0.92
C PHE A 75 0.64 -11.15 -0.10
N HIS A 76 1.31 -12.01 0.66
CA HIS A 76 0.65 -13.04 1.46
C HIS A 76 0.95 -12.83 2.94
N VAL A 77 -0.04 -13.10 3.78
CA VAL A 77 0.06 -13.07 5.24
C VAL A 77 -0.53 -14.37 5.79
N ARG A 78 -0.02 -14.86 6.92
CA ARG A 78 -0.64 -15.96 7.65
C ARG A 78 -1.72 -15.41 8.57
N ALA A 79 -2.96 -15.86 8.42
CA ALA A 79 -4.07 -15.47 9.29
C ALA A 79 -3.98 -16.23 10.62
N THR A 80 -3.59 -15.56 11.70
CA THR A 80 -3.45 -16.20 13.02
C THR A 80 -4.70 -16.02 13.86
N ASP A 81 -5.25 -14.80 13.91
CA ASP A 81 -6.35 -14.43 14.81
C ASP A 81 -7.30 -13.41 14.17
N SER A 82 -8.58 -13.43 14.54
CA SER A 82 -9.52 -12.38 14.10
C SER A 82 -9.02 -11.00 14.50
N GLY A 83 -9.28 -10.00 13.68
CA GLY A 83 -8.87 -8.63 13.98
C GLY A 83 -8.86 -7.73 12.76
N SER A 84 -7.86 -6.84 12.70
CA SER A 84 -7.78 -5.80 11.67
C SER A 84 -6.39 -5.66 11.07
N PHE A 85 -6.38 -5.37 9.78
CA PHE A 85 -5.26 -4.84 9.05
C PHE A 85 -5.32 -3.31 9.01
N GLU A 86 -4.18 -2.68 9.17
CA GLU A 86 -3.96 -1.26 8.92
C GLU A 86 -2.94 -1.11 7.79
N PHE A 87 -3.27 -0.29 6.80
CA PHE A 87 -2.45 -0.03 5.62
C PHE A 87 -2.04 1.43 5.63
N VAL A 88 -0.75 1.71 5.52
CA VAL A 88 -0.18 3.05 5.60
C VAL A 88 0.68 3.31 4.38
N TRP A 89 0.42 4.42 3.69
CA TRP A 89 1.27 4.95 2.63
C TRP A 89 1.83 6.30 3.07
N THR A 90 3.13 6.50 2.91
CA THR A 90 3.80 7.78 3.19
C THR A 90 4.53 8.27 1.95
N ASP A 91 4.30 9.52 1.55
CA ASP A 91 5.03 10.16 0.45
C ASP A 91 6.33 10.84 0.90
N GLN A 92 7.06 11.34 -0.08
CA GLN A 92 8.31 12.08 0.12
C GLN A 92 8.14 13.46 0.78
N HIS A 93 6.91 13.97 0.86
CA HIS A 93 6.55 15.24 1.49
C HIS A 93 6.05 15.06 2.93
N GLY A 94 5.89 13.80 3.37
CA GLY A 94 5.37 13.43 4.68
C GLY A 94 3.84 13.36 4.74
N GLU A 95 3.15 13.43 3.60
CA GLU A 95 1.71 13.11 3.54
C GLU A 95 1.52 11.63 3.80
N VAL A 96 0.49 11.31 4.60
CA VAL A 96 0.17 9.97 5.04
C VAL A 96 -1.28 9.66 4.67
N TRP A 97 -1.49 8.50 4.05
CA TRP A 97 -2.81 7.93 3.83
C TRP A 97 -2.92 6.59 4.53
N THR A 98 -4.09 6.37 5.14
CA THR A 98 -4.38 5.14 5.90
C THR A 98 -5.72 4.56 5.50
N ASP A 99 -5.83 3.24 5.48
CA ASP A 99 -7.11 2.52 5.40
C ASP A 99 -7.03 1.21 6.18
N THR A 100 -8.18 0.63 6.50
CA THR A 100 -8.28 -0.57 7.34
C THR A 100 -9.19 -1.62 6.73
N ALA A 101 -8.92 -2.89 7.03
CA ALA A 101 -9.79 -4.00 6.70
C ALA A 101 -9.86 -4.99 7.88
N SER A 102 -10.97 -5.67 8.06
CA SER A 102 -11.12 -6.69 9.11
C SER A 102 -11.09 -8.10 8.53
N ILE A 103 -10.72 -9.06 9.39
CA ILE A 103 -10.74 -10.49 9.08
C ILE A 103 -11.28 -11.27 10.28
N GLN A 104 -12.06 -12.32 10.03
CA GLN A 104 -12.47 -13.30 11.03
C GLN A 104 -11.72 -14.62 10.82
N VAL A 105 -11.04 -15.11 11.85
CA VAL A 105 -10.32 -16.38 11.83
C VAL A 105 -11.06 -17.42 12.67
N SER A 106 -11.30 -18.59 12.08
CA SER A 106 -11.99 -19.74 12.73
C SER A 106 -11.10 -20.96 12.86
#